data_AF-A0A183LS65-F1
#
_entry.id   AF-A0A183LS65-F1
#
_cell.length_a   1.000
_cell.length_b   1.000
_cell.length_c   1.000
_cell.angle_alpha   90.00
_cell.angle_beta   90.00
_cell.angle_gamma   90.00
#
_symmetry.space_group_name_H-M   'P 1'
#
loop_
_entity.id
_entity.type
_entity.pdbx_description
1 polymer ?
#
loop_
_entity_poly.entity_id
_entity_poly.type
_entity_poly.pdbx_seq_one_letter_code
_entity_poly.pdbx_strand_id
1 'polypeptide(L)'
;MQMIYDSHKENPITFLEVVELVAQQLEGSFALASKSCYYPGECVVARRGSPMLVGIKSPHELTMNHIPVFYKPNSRLLLYVYFFIH
;
A
#
# COMPACT_ATOMS: atom_id res chain seq x y z
N MET A 1 -9.12 -15.22 -15.53
CA MET A 1 -8.32 -14.16 -14.87
C MET A 1 -9.15 -13.63 -13.73
N GLN A 2 -8.77 -13.91 -12.49
CA GLN A 2 -9.58 -13.53 -11.31
C GLN A 2 -9.09 -12.19 -10.78
N MET A 3 -10.01 -11.23 -10.62
CA MET A 3 -9.70 -9.93 -10.03
C MET A 3 -9.92 -10.01 -8.51
N ILE A 4 -8.85 -9.76 -7.75
CA ILE A 4 -8.88 -9.80 -6.28
C ILE A 4 -9.97 -8.86 -5.75
N TYR A 5 -10.07 -7.64 -6.28
CA TYR A 5 -11.11 -6.70 -5.87
C TYR A 5 -12.54 -7.24 -6.06
N ASP A 6 -12.85 -7.81 -7.23
CA ASP A 6 -14.20 -8.30 -7.52
C ASP A 6 -14.59 -9.53 -6.70
N SER A 7 -13.61 -10.32 -6.24
CA SER A 7 -13.83 -11.49 -5.40
C SER A 7 -14.25 -11.12 -3.97
N HIS A 8 -14.11 -9.85 -3.58
CA HIS A 8 -14.39 -9.34 -2.24
C HIS A 8 -15.52 -8.29 -2.22
N LYS A 9 -16.39 -8.24 -3.24
CA LYS A 9 -17.52 -7.30 -3.28
C LYS A 9 -18.52 -7.47 -2.14
N GLU A 10 -18.72 -8.69 -1.65
CA GLU A 10 -19.64 -9.00 -0.55
C GLU A 10 -19.02 -8.75 0.84
N ASN A 11 -17.69 -8.76 0.95
CA ASN A 11 -16.93 -8.48 2.16
C ASN A 11 -15.80 -7.50 1.83
N PRO A 12 -16.08 -6.18 1.87
CA PRO A 12 -15.13 -5.18 1.42
C PRO A 12 -13.85 -5.22 2.25
N ILE A 13 -12.72 -5.35 1.56
CA ILE A 13 -11.37 -5.32 2.12
C ILE A 13 -10.76 -3.93 1.95
N THR A 14 -9.76 -3.58 2.75
CA THR A 14 -9.03 -2.31 2.63
C THR A 14 -8.18 -2.27 1.37
N PHE A 15 -7.82 -1.08 0.88
CA PHE A 15 -6.94 -0.97 -0.28
C PHE A 15 -5.58 -1.63 -0.05
N LEU A 16 -5.06 -1.51 1.18
CA LEU A 16 -3.87 -2.22 1.64
C LEU A 16 -4.00 -3.74 1.48
N GLU A 17 -5.11 -4.33 1.88
CA GLU A 17 -5.34 -5.78 1.75
C GLU A 17 -5.38 -6.22 0.29
N VAL A 18 -5.98 -5.42 -0.59
CA VAL A 18 -5.97 -5.70 -2.04
C VAL A 18 -4.52 -5.75 -2.55
N VAL A 19 -3.71 -4.74 -2.23
CA VAL A 19 -2.31 -4.65 -2.69
C VAL A 19 -1.44 -5.72 -2.03
N GLU A 20 -1.69 -6.07 -0.76
CA GLU A 20 -1.06 -7.19 -0.06
C GLU A 20 -1.27 -8.51 -0.82
N LEU A 21 -2.51 -8.82 -1.18
CA LEU A 21 -2.86 -10.04 -1.91
C LEU A 21 -2.24 -10.08 -3.31
N VAL A 22 -2.18 -8.93 -4.00
CA VAL A 22 -1.49 -8.83 -5.30
C VAL A 22 0.01 -9.05 -5.14
N ALA A 23 0.65 -8.36 -4.19
CA ALA A 23 2.10 -8.43 -3.98
C ALA A 23 2.58 -9.84 -3.57
N GLN A 24 1.75 -10.61 -2.87
CA GLN A 24 2.04 -12.02 -2.54
C GLN A 24 2.11 -12.92 -3.78
N GLN A 25 1.39 -12.60 -4.85
CA GLN A 25 1.40 -13.37 -6.10
C GLN A 25 2.51 -12.94 -7.07
N LEU A 26 3.19 -11.82 -6.80
CA LEU A 26 4.25 -11.32 -7.66
C LEU A 26 5.61 -11.93 -7.29
N GLU A 27 6.25 -12.53 -8.28
CA GLU A 27 7.61 -13.03 -8.20
C GLU A 27 8.62 -11.99 -8.70
N GLY A 28 9.87 -12.11 -8.24
CA GLY A 28 10.97 -11.23 -8.64
C GLY A 28 11.08 -9.92 -7.84
N SER A 29 11.72 -8.92 -8.47
CA SER A 29 11.98 -7.60 -7.89
C SER A 29 10.98 -6.58 -8.43
N PHE A 30 10.35 -5.82 -7.53
CA PHE A 30 9.35 -4.82 -7.89
C PHE A 30 9.30 -3.64 -6.91
N ALA A 31 8.77 -2.53 -7.42
CA ALA A 31 8.36 -1.35 -6.68
C ALA A 31 7.03 -0.89 -7.30
N LEU A 32 5.96 -0.88 -6.51
CA LEU A 32 4.59 -0.61 -6.95
C LEU A 32 4.03 0.60 -6.21
N ALA A 33 3.40 1.50 -6.95
CA ALA A 33 2.54 2.54 -6.41
C ALA A 33 1.14 2.34 -7.00
N SER A 34 0.18 2.08 -6.13
CA SER A 34 -1.19 1.73 -6.50
C SER A 34 -2.14 2.84 -6.11
N LYS A 35 -2.99 3.25 -7.06
CA LYS A 35 -4.10 4.19 -6.88
C LYS A 35 -5.37 3.55 -7.44
N SER A 36 -6.53 3.85 -6.85
CA SER A 36 -7.80 3.30 -7.28
C SER A 36 -8.91 4.35 -7.27
N CYS A 37 -9.86 4.25 -8.19
CA CYS A 37 -11.10 5.04 -8.14
C CYS A 37 -12.08 4.51 -7.08
N TYR A 38 -11.94 3.24 -6.66
CA TYR A 38 -12.74 2.63 -5.61
C TYR A 38 -12.25 3.00 -4.20
N TYR A 39 -11.01 3.47 -4.08
CA TYR A 39 -10.40 3.94 -2.83
C TYR A 39 -9.86 5.38 -3.03
N PRO A 40 -10.77 6.37 -3.21
CA PRO A 40 -10.38 7.74 -3.47
C PRO A 40 -9.62 8.35 -2.29
N GLY A 41 -8.58 9.13 -2.57
CA GLY A 41 -7.72 9.73 -1.55
C GLY A 41 -6.63 8.81 -1.04
N GLU A 42 -6.63 7.52 -1.42
CA GLU A 42 -5.63 6.56 -0.94
C GLU A 42 -4.57 6.26 -2.03
N CYS A 43 -3.33 6.13 -1.58
CA CYS A 43 -2.23 5.55 -2.34
C CYS A 43 -1.52 4.51 -1.47
N VAL A 44 -1.36 3.31 -2.00
CA VAL A 44 -0.65 2.21 -1.34
C VAL A 44 0.58 1.87 -2.16
N VAL A 45 1.73 1.87 -1.49
CA VAL A 45 3.01 1.51 -2.09
C VAL A 45 3.52 0.18 -1.52
N ALA A 46 4.15 -0.63 -2.37
CA ALA A 46 4.76 -1.90 -1.98
C ALA A 46 6.08 -2.11 -2.73
N ARG A 47 7.09 -2.67 -2.07
CA ARG A 47 8.38 -2.97 -2.72
C ARG A 47 8.94 -4.33 -2.29
N ARG A 48 9.69 -4.96 -3.19
CA ARG A 48 10.48 -6.17 -2.94
C ARG A 48 11.71 -6.11 -3.83
N GLY A 49 12.91 -6.03 -3.25
CA GLY A 49 14.17 -6.01 -4.01
C GLY A 49 14.49 -4.69 -4.74
N SER A 50 13.50 -3.89 -5.13
CA SER A 50 13.72 -2.58 -5.77
C SER A 50 13.72 -1.43 -4.75
N PRO A 51 14.66 -0.45 -4.83
CA PRO A 51 14.65 0.74 -3.98
C PRO A 51 13.41 1.62 -4.27
N MET A 52 12.84 2.20 -3.22
CA MET A 52 11.72 3.15 -3.32
C MET A 52 11.86 4.20 -2.22
N LEU A 53 11.50 5.45 -2.53
CA LEU A 53 11.43 6.56 -1.61
C LEU A 53 10.09 7.27 -1.74
N VAL A 54 9.59 7.85 -0.66
CA VAL A 54 8.41 8.72 -0.69
C VAL A 54 8.78 10.09 -0.15
N GLY A 55 8.63 11.11 -0.99
CA GLY A 55 8.81 12.50 -0.60
C GLY A 55 7.51 13.11 -0.10
N ILE A 56 7.57 13.80 1.04
CA ILE A 56 6.42 14.48 1.63
C ILE A 56 6.66 15.99 1.53
N LYS A 57 5.71 16.71 0.95
CA LYS A 57 5.70 18.18 0.91
C LYS A 57 4.39 18.67 1.51
N SER A 58 4.48 19.51 2.52
CA SER A 58 3.34 20.12 3.20
C SER A 58 3.59 21.62 3.38
N PRO A 59 2.57 22.49 3.25
CA PRO A 59 2.66 23.88 3.68
C PRO A 59 2.68 24.05 5.20
N HIS A 60 2.37 22.99 5.95
CA HIS A 60 2.36 22.96 7.41
C HIS A 60 3.48 22.06 7.96
N GLU A 61 3.88 22.31 9.21
CA GLU A 61 4.83 21.44 9.90
C GLU A 61 4.32 20.01 9.98
N LEU A 62 5.22 19.05 9.75
CA LEU A 62 4.92 17.63 9.87
C LEU A 62 4.82 17.26 11.35
N THR A 63 3.76 16.55 11.72
CA THR A 63 3.53 16.09 13.09
C THR A 63 4.63 15.13 13.57
N MET A 64 5.27 14.40 12.66
CA MET A 64 6.34 13.45 13.00
C MET A 64 7.38 13.33 11.87
N ASN A 65 8.66 13.24 12.25
CA ASN A 65 9.79 13.04 11.33
C ASN A 65 10.23 11.57 11.21
N HIS A 66 9.68 10.71 12.05
CA HIS A 66 9.85 9.26 11.99
C HIS A 66 8.49 8.67 11.68
N ILE A 67 8.39 7.58 10.91
CA ILE A 67 7.10 6.90 10.68
C ILE A 67 7.24 5.51 11.32
N PRO A 68 6.33 5.10 12.23
CA PRO A 68 6.45 3.80 12.85
C PRO A 68 6.10 2.72 11.84
N VAL A 69 6.82 1.60 11.90
CA VAL A 69 6.52 0.43 11.06
C VAL A 69 5.46 -0.40 11.76
N PHE A 70 4.34 -0.63 11.08
CA PHE A 70 3.28 -1.51 11.56
C PHE A 70 3.40 -2.89 10.91
N TYR A 71 3.17 -3.93 11.71
CA TYR A 71 3.22 -5.31 11.28
C TYR A 71 1.85 -5.95 11.49
N LYS A 72 1.28 -6.53 10.44
CA LYS A 72 0.17 -7.46 10.60
C LYS A 72 0.71 -8.79 11.15
N PRO A 73 0.04 -9.42 12.13
CA PRO A 73 0.38 -10.76 12.57
C PRO A 73 0.42 -11.70 11.36
N ASN A 74 1.51 -12.45 11.18
CA ASN A 74 1.75 -13.39 10.07
C ASN A 74 2.00 -12.79 8.67
N SER A 75 2.15 -11.47 8.51
CA SER A 75 2.50 -10.86 7.21
C SER A 75 4.02 -10.78 6.99
N ARG A 76 4.51 -11.39 5.90
CA ARG A 76 5.94 -11.37 5.51
C ARG A 76 6.37 -10.15 4.68
N LEU A 77 5.44 -9.27 4.32
CA LEU A 77 5.72 -8.09 3.49
C LEU A 77 5.97 -6.87 4.38
N LEU A 78 7.13 -6.26 4.17
CA LEU A 78 7.64 -5.12 4.92
C LEU A 78 7.35 -3.80 4.19
N LEU A 79 6.86 -2.85 4.98
CA LEU A 79 6.68 -1.42 4.71
C LEU A 79 5.49 -1.07 3.79
N TYR A 80 4.36 -0.80 4.44
CA TYR A 80 3.22 -0.12 3.82
C TYR A 80 3.19 1.31 4.31
N VAL A 81 3.30 2.27 3.39
CA VAL A 81 3.09 3.67 3.72
C VAL A 81 1.74 4.07 3.15
N TYR A 82 0.79 4.28 4.05
CA TYR A 82 -0.52 4.81 3.71
C TYR A 82 -0.38 6.32 3.53
N PHE A 83 -0.66 6.82 2.32
CA PHE A 83 -0.77 8.24 2.08
C PHE A 83 -2.22 8.60 1.79
N PHE A 84 -2.77 9.47 2.64
CA PHE A 84 -3.96 10.24 2.29
C PHE A 84 -3.52 11.42 1.42
N ILE A 85 -3.88 11.40 0.14
CA ILE A 85 -3.66 12.51 -0.78
C ILE A 85 -4.91 13.39 -0.70
N HIS A 86 -4.83 14.49 0.06
CA HIS A 86 -5.84 15.55 0.06
C HIS A 86 -5.42 16.72 -0.82
#